data_AF-A0A2J8V167-F1
#
_entry.id   AF-A0A2J8V167-F1
#
_cell.length_a   1.000
_cell.length_b   1.000
_cell.length_c   1.000
_cell.angle_alpha   90.00
_cell.angle_beta   90.00
_cell.angle_gamma   90.00
#
_symmetry.space_group_name_H-M   'P 1'
#
loop_
_entity.id
_entity.type
_entity.pdbx_description
1 polymer ?
#
loop_
_entity_poly.entity_id
_entity_poly.type
_entity_poly.pdbx_seq_one_letter_code
_entity_poly.pdbx_strand_id
1 'polypeptide(L)'
;VADGIFKAELNEFLTRELAEDGYSGVEVRVTPTRTEIIILATRTQNVLGEKGRRIRELTAVVQKRFGFPEGSVELYAEKVATRGLCAIAQAESLRYKLLGGLAVRRCAGHQGEDHAALGPNW
;
A
#
# COMPACT_ATOMS: atom_id res chain seq x y z
N VAL A 1 -0.91 25.12 2.45
CA VAL A 1 -1.42 25.34 1.08
C VAL A 1 -0.61 24.53 0.06
N ALA A 2 0.73 24.66 0.04
CA ALA A 2 1.61 23.93 -0.89
C ALA A 2 1.34 22.41 -0.95
N ASP A 3 1.17 21.74 0.19
CA ASP A 3 0.92 20.30 0.30
C ASP A 3 -0.37 19.85 -0.41
N GLY A 4 -1.39 20.72 -0.41
CA GLY A 4 -2.65 20.46 -1.11
C GLY A 4 -2.50 20.51 -2.63
N ILE A 5 -1.64 21.40 -3.14
CA ILE A 5 -1.32 21.49 -4.57
C ILE A 5 -0.50 20.28 -5.00
N PHE A 6 0.53 19.91 -4.23
CA PHE A 6 1.32 18.70 -4.46
C PHE A 6 0.44 17.45 -4.49
N LYS A 7 -0.42 17.25 -3.48
CA LYS A 7 -1.33 16.10 -3.43
C LYS A 7 -2.33 16.10 -4.59
N ALA A 8 -2.83 17.26 -5.02
CA ALA A 8 -3.75 17.37 -6.14
C ALA A 8 -3.09 17.00 -7.48
N GLU A 9 -1.89 17.53 -7.77
CA GLU A 9 -1.15 17.21 -8.99
C GLU A 9 -0.72 15.73 -9.01
N LEU A 10 -0.22 15.20 -7.89
CA LEU A 10 0.13 13.79 -7.76
C LEU A 10 -1.09 12.88 -7.97
N ASN A 11 -2.25 13.24 -7.39
CA ASN A 11 -3.49 12.49 -7.59
C ASN A 11 -3.96 12.54 -9.03
N GLU A 12 -3.88 13.69 -9.71
CA GLU A 12 -4.24 13.81 -11.13
C GLU A 12 -3.33 12.94 -12.02
N PHE A 13 -2.01 13.02 -11.82
CA PHE A 13 -1.02 12.22 -12.53
C PHE A 13 -1.30 10.71 -12.37
N LEU A 14 -1.45 10.24 -11.13
CA LEU A 14 -1.72 8.82 -10.85
C LEU A 14 -3.11 8.37 -11.32
N THR A 15 -4.11 9.23 -11.30
CA THR A 15 -5.45 8.93 -11.83
C THR A 15 -5.38 8.65 -13.33
N ARG A 16 -4.60 9.42 -14.09
CA ARG A 16 -4.42 9.21 -15.53
C ARG A 16 -3.60 7.95 -15.81
N GLU A 17 -2.47 7.79 -15.13
CA GLU A 17 -1.46 6.74 -15.43
C GLU A 17 -1.88 5.34 -14.95
N LEU A 18 -2.79 5.25 -13.97
CA LEU A 18 -3.25 4.01 -13.33
C LEU A 18 -4.78 3.82 -13.41
N ALA A 19 -5.47 4.56 -14.30
CA ALA A 19 -6.90 4.39 -14.56
C ALA A 19 -7.25 2.92 -14.90
N GLU A 20 -6.48 2.33 -15.81
CA GLU A 20 -6.64 0.95 -16.27
C GLU A 20 -6.27 -0.11 -15.22
N ASP A 21 -5.68 0.30 -14.09
CA ASP A 21 -5.32 -0.56 -12.96
C ASP A 21 -6.28 -0.41 -11.76
N GLY A 22 -7.33 0.39 -11.95
CA GLY A 22 -8.34 0.67 -10.94
C GLY A 22 -7.74 1.40 -9.74
N TYR A 23 -7.01 2.48 -10.02
CA TYR A 23 -6.63 3.50 -9.05
C TYR A 23 -7.87 4.04 -8.31
N SER A 24 -7.74 4.23 -7.00
CA SER A 24 -8.79 4.71 -6.11
C SER A 24 -8.37 5.92 -5.28
N GLY A 25 -7.08 6.25 -5.21
CA GLY A 25 -6.58 7.40 -4.45
C GLY A 25 -5.11 7.28 -4.07
N VAL A 26 -4.59 8.34 -3.44
CA VAL A 26 -3.21 8.41 -2.94
C VAL A 26 -3.18 8.97 -1.53
N GLU A 27 -2.48 8.28 -0.64
CA GLU A 27 -2.09 8.79 0.67
C GLU A 27 -0.61 9.20 0.62
N VAL A 28 -0.30 10.39 1.14
CA VAL A 28 1.07 10.91 1.22
C VAL A 28 1.41 11.04 2.69
N ARG A 29 2.47 10.35 3.13
CA ARG A 29 3.02 10.46 4.48
C ARG A 29 4.37 11.14 4.39
N VAL A 30 4.41 12.38 4.88
CA VAL A 30 5.67 13.13 4.98
C VAL A 30 6.28 12.84 6.34
N THR A 31 7.44 12.20 6.36
CA THR A 31 8.31 12.12 7.53
C THR A 31 9.49 13.08 7.36
N PRO A 32 10.18 13.50 8.43
CA PRO A 32 11.35 14.38 8.32
C PRO A 32 12.50 13.81 7.47
N THR A 33 12.53 12.49 7.28
CA THR A 33 13.60 11.76 6.56
C THR A 33 13.19 11.33 5.15
N ARG A 34 11.92 10.97 4.95
CA ARG A 34 11.37 10.46 3.68
C ARG A 34 9.90 10.83 3.49
N THR A 35 9.50 11.02 2.23
CA THR A 35 8.11 11.10 1.80
C THR A 35 7.67 9.75 1.25
N GLU A 36 6.70 9.11 1.90
CA GLU A 36 6.11 7.85 1.46
C GLU A 36 4.82 8.15 0.69
N ILE A 37 4.68 7.58 -0.51
CA ILE A 37 3.50 7.75 -1.37
C ILE A 37 2.82 6.39 -1.52
N ILE A 38 1.64 6.25 -0.91
CA ILE A 38 0.86 5.02 -0.88
C ILE A 38 -0.25 5.13 -1.93
N ILE A 39 -0.10 4.36 -3.00
CA ILE A 39 -1.05 4.28 -4.11
C ILE A 39 -2.11 3.24 -3.76
N LEU A 40 -3.36 3.66 -3.64
CA LEU A 40 -4.51 2.78 -3.40
C LEU A 40 -5.07 2.32 -4.75
N ALA A 41 -4.95 1.04 -5.07
CA ALA A 41 -5.42 0.46 -6.32
C ALA A 41 -6.10 -0.91 -6.14
N THR A 42 -6.92 -1.32 -7.10
CA THR A 42 -7.52 -2.67 -7.10
C THR A 42 -6.56 -3.73 -7.65
N ARG A 43 -5.75 -3.38 -8.66
CA ARG A 43 -4.74 -4.25 -9.31
C ARG A 43 -3.31 -3.84 -8.96
N THR A 44 -2.92 -3.94 -7.69
CA THR A 44 -1.56 -3.57 -7.22
C THR A 44 -0.42 -4.23 -7.98
N GLN A 45 -0.60 -5.48 -8.45
CA GLN A 45 0.42 -6.19 -9.22
C GLN A 45 0.77 -5.49 -10.55
N ASN A 46 -0.20 -4.84 -11.19
CA ASN A 46 0.03 -4.07 -12.41
C ASN A 46 0.71 -2.72 -12.13
N VAL A 47 0.41 -2.10 -10.99
CA VAL A 47 1.07 -0.87 -10.51
C VAL A 47 2.55 -1.12 -10.21
N LEU A 48 2.86 -2.26 -9.60
CA LEU A 48 4.23 -2.75 -9.41
C LEU A 48 4.92 -3.05 -10.75
N GLY A 49 4.21 -3.72 -11.65
CA GLY A 49 4.73 -4.22 -12.92
C GLY A 49 5.70 -5.39 -12.76
N GLU A 50 6.24 -5.89 -13.87
CA GLU A 50 7.21 -7.00 -13.85
C GLU A 50 8.42 -6.68 -12.98
N LYS A 51 8.69 -7.52 -11.97
CA LYS A 51 9.81 -7.36 -11.02
C LYS A 51 9.89 -5.97 -10.35
N GLY A 52 8.77 -5.27 -10.23
CA GLY A 52 8.73 -3.90 -9.68
C GLY A 52 9.23 -2.82 -10.63
N ARG A 53 9.29 -3.08 -11.94
CA ARG A 53 9.78 -2.12 -12.95
C ARG A 53 8.93 -0.85 -12.99
N ARG A 54 7.60 -0.97 -13.10
CA ARG A 54 6.70 0.17 -13.28
C ARG A 54 6.69 1.10 -12.07
N ILE A 55 6.72 0.55 -10.84
CA ILE A 55 6.79 1.38 -9.63
C ILE A 55 8.13 2.12 -9.48
N ARG A 56 9.25 1.56 -9.99
CA ARG A 56 10.54 2.26 -10.06
C ARG A 56 10.53 3.38 -11.10
N GLU A 57 9.92 3.14 -12.26
CA GLU A 57 9.74 4.15 -13.31
C GLU A 57 8.87 5.31 -12.78
N LEU A 58 7.72 5.02 -12.13
CA LEU A 58 6.88 6.01 -11.45
C LEU A 58 7.65 6.80 -10.38
N THR A 59 8.47 6.12 -9.55
CA THR A 59 9.29 6.77 -8.53
C THR A 59 10.28 7.76 -9.17
N ALA A 60 10.95 7.37 -10.26
CA ALA A 60 11.89 8.24 -10.98
C ALA A 60 11.19 9.44 -11.64
N VAL A 61 9.96 9.28 -12.14
CA VAL A 61 9.15 10.38 -12.68
C VAL A 61 8.76 11.36 -11.56
N VAL A 62 8.27 10.86 -10.42
CA VAL A 62 7.91 11.68 -9.25
C VAL A 62 9.14 12.43 -8.71
N GLN A 63 10.29 11.77 -8.58
CA GLN A 63 11.55 12.40 -8.16
C GLN A 63 11.91 13.58 -9.06
N LYS A 64 11.93 13.39 -10.38
CA LYS A 64 12.32 14.42 -11.34
C LYS A 64 11.29 15.54 -11.47
N ARG A 65 9.99 15.23 -11.43
CA ARG A 65 8.91 16.21 -11.62
C ARG A 65 8.75 17.16 -10.43
N PHE A 66 8.94 16.65 -9.21
CA PHE A 66 8.77 17.43 -7.98
C PHE A 66 10.09 17.84 -7.31
N GLY A 67 11.25 17.51 -7.90
CA GLY A 67 12.56 17.95 -7.42
C GLY A 67 13.02 17.29 -6.11
N PHE A 68 12.53 16.09 -5.80
CA PHE A 68 12.95 15.37 -4.60
C PHE A 68 14.41 14.88 -4.71
N PRO A 69 15.24 15.03 -3.66
CA PRO A 69 16.57 14.41 -3.64
C PRO A 69 16.49 12.88 -3.70
N GLU A 70 17.52 12.24 -4.27
CA GLU A 70 17.54 10.78 -4.47
C GLU A 70 17.32 10.02 -3.14
N GLY A 71 16.43 9.02 -3.18
CA GLY A 71 16.10 8.21 -2.00
C GLY A 71 15.24 8.90 -0.92
N SER A 72 14.83 10.16 -1.11
CA SER A 72 13.94 10.87 -0.18
C SER A 72 12.45 10.60 -0.42
N VAL A 73 12.07 10.01 -1.55
CA VAL A 73 10.69 9.62 -1.87
C VAL A 73 10.61 8.15 -2.27
N GLU A 74 9.62 7.46 -1.71
CA GLU A 74 9.41 6.02 -1.88
C GLU A 74 7.93 5.76 -2.17
N LEU A 75 7.64 4.95 -3.21
CA LEU A 75 6.27 4.62 -3.63
C LEU A 75 5.92 3.21 -3.18
N TYR A 76 4.72 3.05 -2.62
CA TYR A 76 4.12 1.78 -2.25
C TYR A 76 2.77 1.61 -2.96
N ALA A 77 2.38 0.37 -3.24
CA ALA A 77 1.08 0.04 -3.82
C ALA A 77 0.29 -0.81 -2.81
N GLU A 78 -0.79 -0.27 -2.28
CA GLU A 78 -1.69 -0.94 -1.34
C GLU A 78 -3.01 -1.31 -2.03
N LYS A 79 -3.51 -2.51 -1.75
CA LYS A 79 -4.77 -2.98 -2.32
C LYS A 79 -5.91 -2.32 -1.55
N VAL A 80 -6.83 -1.67 -2.27
CA VAL A 80 -8.04 -1.11 -1.66
C VAL A 80 -8.79 -2.19 -0.89
N ALA A 81 -8.74 -2.13 0.44
CA ALA A 81 -9.56 -2.95 1.30
C ALA A 81 -11.02 -2.51 1.15
N THR A 82 -11.91 -3.45 0.86
CA THR A 82 -13.33 -3.19 0.64
C THR A 82 -14.00 -2.61 1.89
N ARG A 83 -14.17 -1.28 1.89
CA ARG A 83 -15.23 -0.48 2.58
C ARG A 83 -15.53 -0.69 4.08
N GLY A 84 -14.81 -1.54 4.82
CA GLY A 84 -15.28 -2.02 6.13
C GLY A 84 -14.25 -2.16 7.27
N LEU A 85 -12.98 -1.78 7.09
CA LEU A 85 -11.95 -1.96 8.13
C LEU A 85 -11.53 -0.63 8.76
N CYS A 86 -12.24 -0.30 9.84
CA CYS A 86 -12.04 0.89 10.67
C CYS A 86 -10.61 0.97 11.25
N ALA A 87 -10.08 2.19 11.38
CA ALA A 87 -8.76 2.47 11.94
C ALA A 87 -8.51 1.87 13.35
N ILE A 88 -9.59 1.62 14.11
CA ILE A 88 -9.55 0.96 15.42
C ILE A 88 -8.91 -0.43 15.33
N ALA A 89 -9.25 -1.24 14.32
CA ALA A 89 -8.71 -2.60 14.17
C ALA A 89 -7.20 -2.59 13.88
N GLN A 90 -6.70 -1.59 13.16
CA GLN A 90 -5.26 -1.42 12.93
C GLN A 90 -4.53 -0.92 14.18
N ALA A 91 -5.13 -0.02 14.95
CA ALA A 91 -4.58 0.44 16.23
C ALA A 91 -4.51 -0.70 17.26
N GLU A 92 -5.52 -1.58 17.33
CA GLU A 92 -5.49 -2.78 18.16
C GLU A 92 -4.43 -3.78 17.71
N SER A 93 -4.26 -3.96 16.39
CA SER A 93 -3.19 -4.81 15.83
C SER A 93 -1.78 -4.26 16.12
N LEU A 94 -1.59 -2.93 16.11
CA LEU A 94 -0.34 -2.29 16.55
C LEU A 94 -0.11 -2.47 18.05
N ARG A 95 -1.15 -2.23 18.87
CA ARG A 95 -1.09 -2.37 20.33
C ARG A 95 -0.69 -3.79 20.76
N TYR A 96 -1.26 -4.82 20.13
CA TYR A 96 -0.86 -6.21 20.40
C TYR A 96 0.59 -6.50 20.02
N LYS A 97 1.09 -5.96 18.90
CA LYS A 97 2.48 -6.14 18.45
C LYS A 97 3.50 -5.39 19.32
N LEU A 98 3.13 -4.25 19.89
CA LEU A 98 4.00 -3.46 20.77
C LEU A 98 4.02 -3.97 22.21
N LEU A 99 2.89 -4.45 22.75
CA LEU A 99 2.83 -5.02 24.11
C LEU A 99 3.34 -6.46 24.19
N GLY A 100 3.38 -7.20 23.07
CA GLY A 100 3.69 -8.64 23.05
C GLY A 100 5.17 -9.02 23.11
N GLY A 101 6.11 -8.07 22.98
CA GLY A 101 7.56 -8.31 23.19
C GLY A 101 8.21 -9.41 22.33
N LEU A 102 7.58 -9.85 21.23
CA LEU A 102 7.94 -11.07 20.51
C LEU A 102 8.13 -10.84 19.01
N ALA A 103 9.16 -11.48 18.46
CA ALA A 103 9.61 -11.30 17.08
C ALA A 103 8.55 -11.75 16.04
N VAL A 104 8.10 -10.82 15.21
CA VAL A 104 7.01 -11.05 14.23
C VAL A 104 7.52 -11.79 12.98
N ARG A 105 7.79 -13.09 13.12
CA ARG A 105 7.87 -14.03 11.98
C ARG A 105 6.51 -14.69 11.77
N ARG A 106 6.03 -14.66 10.52
CA ARG A 106 4.75 -15.20 10.00
C ARG A 106 3.48 -14.53 10.53
N CYS A 107 2.68 -13.98 9.62
CA CYS A 107 1.38 -14.55 9.22
C CYS A 107 0.62 -13.62 8.26
N ALA A 108 0.28 -14.13 7.08
CA ALA A 108 -0.84 -13.66 6.27
C ALA A 108 -1.75 -14.87 6.02
N GLY A 109 -3.03 -14.79 6.41
CA GLY A 109 -4.11 -15.65 5.84
C GLY A 109 -4.53 -15.09 4.46
N HIS A 110 -5.30 -15.71 3.57
CA HIS A 110 -6.48 -16.60 3.62
C HIS A 110 -6.71 -17.17 2.18
N GLN A 111 -7.60 -18.12 1.81
CA GLN A 111 -8.71 -18.87 2.43
C GLN A 111 -8.89 -20.22 1.68
N GLY A 112 -9.50 -21.25 2.30
CA GLY A 112 -10.11 -22.42 1.64
C GLY A 112 -10.20 -23.62 2.59
N GLU A 113 -11.32 -23.92 3.26
CA GLU A 113 -12.56 -24.53 2.70
C GLU A 113 -12.20 -25.74 1.82
N ASP A 114 -12.53 -26.98 2.22
CA ASP A 114 -13.93 -27.43 2.31
C ASP A 114 -14.27 -28.41 3.47
N HIS A 115 -15.58 -28.66 3.64
CA HIS A 115 -16.15 -29.63 4.59
C HIS A 115 -15.85 -31.09 4.23
N ALA A 116 -15.43 -31.90 5.21
CA ALA A 116 -15.92 -33.28 5.35
C ALA A 116 -15.71 -33.79 6.79
N ALA A 117 -16.79 -34.21 7.44
CA ALA A 117 -16.69 -35.03 8.65
C ALA A 117 -16.30 -36.47 8.26
N LEU A 118 -15.55 -37.16 9.11
CA LEU A 118 -16.00 -38.38 9.80
C LEU A 118 -14.97 -38.84 10.83
N GLY A 119 -15.46 -39.54 11.86
CA GLY A 119 -14.73 -39.96 13.05
C GLY A 119 -13.87 -41.23 12.88
N PRO A 120 -13.48 -41.87 13.99
CA PRO A 120 -12.10 -42.34 14.13
C PRO A 120 -11.88 -43.84 13.95
N ASN A 121 -10.67 -44.15 13.48
CA ASN A 121 -9.75 -45.16 14.01
C ASN A 121 -10.32 -46.54 14.40
N TRP A 122 -10.39 -47.43 13.40
CA TRP A 122 -9.93 -48.83 13.48
C TRP A 122 -9.21 -49.19 12.17
#